data_AF-A0A7E6EJW3-F1
#
_entry.id   AF-A0A7E6EJW3-F1
#
_cell.length_a   1.000
_cell.length_b   1.000
_cell.length_c   1.000
_cell.angle_alpha   90.00
_cell.angle_beta   90.00
_cell.angle_gamma   90.00
#
_symmetry.space_group_name_H-M   'P 1'
#
loop_
_entity.id
_entity.type
_entity.pdbx_description
1 polymer ?
#
loop_
_entity_poly.entity_id
_entity_poly.type
_entity_poly.pdbx_seq_one_letter_code
_entity_poly.pdbx_strand_id
1 'polypeptide(L)'
;DVFAVVISDDSGRTDIFCHMMPFYSYDIPHSCGPDPKICCQFDFNRLPGMRYNCPWKVAPVVIDDENVAARAEMLLDQYRKKSQLYRQNIVLIPLGDDFRYDKSNEWDLQYQNYKKLFDYMNSHPKMKVDIKFGTLSDYFNAIYKKHKIAPGDPPPNIPSLSGDFFTYADRDDHYWSGYYTSRPFQKVLDREMEHQLRSAEILFFLVSRYLKIHDGIKFPLIEFMQSLVNARRNIALFQHHDGITGTSKDVVVDDYIDRLLTAMMEMKRLTTESITFLMMKEKSKYSYSKEKPMFNVDEKREKHFSIPERSVLKISDTPQ
;
A
#
# COMPACT_ATOMS: atom_id res chain seq x y z
N ASP A 1 -23.35 -1.83 -14.54
CA ASP A 1 -23.05 -1.95 -13.09
C ASP A 1 -21.89 -2.89 -12.82
N VAL A 2 -20.66 -2.41 -13.04
CA VAL A 2 -19.40 -3.16 -12.82
C VAL A 2 -18.71 -2.71 -11.51
N PHE A 3 -19.33 -1.80 -10.75
CA PHE A 3 -18.69 -1.15 -9.60
C PHE A 3 -18.70 -1.98 -8.31
N ALA A 4 -19.40 -3.12 -8.31
CA ALA A 4 -19.28 -4.13 -7.27
C ALA A 4 -19.30 -5.50 -7.96
N VAL A 5 -18.24 -6.28 -7.77
CA VAL A 5 -18.02 -7.57 -8.45
C VAL A 5 -17.49 -8.60 -7.46
N VAL A 6 -17.58 -9.86 -7.83
CA VAL A 6 -16.78 -10.92 -7.22
C VAL A 6 -15.60 -11.18 -8.14
N ILE A 7 -14.37 -10.91 -7.68
CA ILE A 7 -13.18 -11.36 -8.43
C ILE A 7 -13.08 -12.87 -8.21
N SER A 8 -13.19 -13.63 -9.28
CA SER A 8 -13.39 -15.08 -9.24
C SER A 8 -12.33 -15.81 -10.05
N ASP A 9 -11.91 -16.98 -9.55
CA ASP A 9 -11.22 -17.98 -10.35
C ASP A 9 -12.22 -18.95 -10.99
N ASP A 10 -11.78 -19.72 -11.99
CA ASP A 10 -12.65 -20.70 -12.67
C ASP A 10 -13.31 -21.71 -11.71
N SER A 11 -12.80 -21.87 -10.48
CA SER A 11 -13.35 -22.78 -9.46
C SER A 11 -14.25 -22.12 -8.42
N GLY A 12 -14.38 -20.79 -8.40
CA GLY A 12 -15.19 -20.03 -7.43
C GLY A 12 -14.71 -20.12 -5.97
N ARG A 13 -13.51 -20.66 -5.74
CA ARG A 13 -12.97 -20.91 -4.38
C ARG A 13 -12.17 -19.74 -3.84
N THR A 14 -11.74 -18.85 -4.72
CA THR A 14 -10.94 -17.67 -4.39
C THR A 14 -11.72 -16.37 -4.52
N ASP A 15 -13.05 -16.49 -4.57
CA ASP A 15 -13.98 -15.38 -4.72
C ASP A 15 -13.79 -14.31 -3.64
N ILE A 16 -13.53 -13.08 -4.07
CA ILE A 16 -13.45 -11.92 -3.18
C ILE A 16 -14.47 -10.88 -3.63
N PHE A 17 -15.33 -10.45 -2.71
CA PHE A 17 -16.21 -9.31 -2.96
C PHE A 17 -15.41 -8.01 -3.04
N CYS A 18 -15.45 -7.36 -4.20
CA CYS A 18 -14.69 -6.18 -4.51
C CYS A 18 -15.60 -4.98 -4.81
N HIS A 19 -15.27 -3.84 -4.21
CA HIS A 19 -15.87 -2.54 -4.51
C HIS A 19 -14.92 -1.72 -5.37
N MET A 20 -15.37 -1.31 -6.54
CA MET A 20 -14.66 -0.37 -7.40
C MET A 20 -15.30 1.02 -7.26
N MET A 21 -14.47 2.03 -6.97
CA MET A 21 -14.93 3.42 -6.95
C MET A 21 -15.26 3.87 -8.38
N PRO A 22 -16.30 4.70 -8.60
CA PRO A 22 -16.87 4.87 -9.93
C PRO A 22 -16.36 6.09 -10.68
N PHE A 23 -15.45 6.85 -10.08
CA PHE A 23 -15.06 8.18 -10.53
C PHE A 23 -13.55 8.32 -10.65
N TYR A 24 -13.12 9.44 -11.24
CA TYR A 24 -11.76 9.69 -11.72
C TYR A 24 -10.66 9.63 -10.64
N SER A 25 -10.95 10.11 -9.43
CA SER A 25 -9.99 10.20 -8.33
C SER A 25 -10.61 9.74 -7.00
N TYR A 26 -9.77 9.52 -5.99
CA TYR A 26 -10.19 9.26 -4.61
C TYR A 26 -10.36 10.54 -3.78
N ASP A 27 -9.97 11.70 -4.33
CA ASP A 27 -10.12 13.00 -3.65
C ASP A 27 -11.61 13.32 -3.38
N ILE A 28 -11.85 14.25 -2.45
CA ILE A 28 -13.22 14.65 -2.06
C ILE A 28 -14.05 15.13 -3.27
N PRO A 29 -13.52 15.96 -4.19
CA PRO A 29 -14.24 16.33 -5.41
C PRO A 29 -14.73 15.16 -6.26
N HIS A 30 -14.01 14.04 -6.32
CA HIS A 30 -14.40 12.88 -7.13
C HIS A 30 -14.93 11.71 -6.30
N SER A 31 -15.18 11.87 -5.00
CA SER A 31 -15.69 10.78 -4.15
C SER A 31 -17.15 10.96 -3.74
N CYS A 32 -17.66 12.19 -3.71
CA CYS A 32 -19.01 12.49 -3.22
C CYS A 32 -20.11 12.11 -4.22
N GLY A 33 -19.87 12.29 -5.52
CA GLY A 33 -20.87 12.12 -6.57
C GLY A 33 -20.30 12.51 -7.93
N PRO A 34 -21.14 12.50 -8.99
CA PRO A 34 -20.65 12.69 -10.35
C PRO A 34 -20.25 14.13 -10.69
N ASP A 35 -20.65 15.13 -9.92
CA ASP A 35 -20.32 16.54 -10.19
C ASP A 35 -19.23 17.06 -9.24
N PRO A 36 -17.96 17.13 -9.70
CA PRO A 36 -16.87 17.56 -8.84
C PRO A 36 -16.93 19.05 -8.50
N LYS A 37 -17.65 19.88 -9.28
CA LYS A 37 -17.91 21.28 -8.92
C LYS A 37 -18.78 21.38 -7.68
N ILE A 38 -19.72 20.46 -7.50
CA ILE A 38 -20.55 20.39 -6.29
C ILE A 38 -19.74 19.77 -5.16
N CYS A 39 -19.14 18.60 -5.38
CA CYS A 39 -18.40 17.86 -4.36
C CYS A 39 -17.24 18.65 -3.74
N CYS A 40 -16.54 19.45 -4.54
CA CYS A 40 -15.45 20.28 -4.05
C CYS A 40 -15.92 21.29 -2.99
N GLN A 41 -17.18 21.73 -3.04
CA GLN A 41 -17.74 22.66 -2.04
C GLN A 41 -18.00 21.99 -0.67
N PHE A 42 -17.78 20.67 -0.56
CA PHE A 42 -17.85 19.91 0.68
C PHE A 42 -16.48 19.41 1.14
N ASP A 43 -15.40 19.84 0.49
CA ASP A 43 -14.05 19.75 1.05
C ASP A 43 -13.74 21.02 1.85
N PHE A 44 -13.98 21.01 3.16
CA PHE A 44 -13.85 22.23 3.97
C PHE A 44 -12.40 22.69 4.18
N ASN A 45 -11.39 21.90 3.77
CA ASN A 45 -10.01 22.40 3.69
C ASN A 45 -9.75 23.25 2.42
N ARG A 46 -10.77 23.46 1.59
CA ARG A 46 -10.76 24.38 0.44
C ARG A 46 -11.53 25.67 0.69
N LEU A 47 -11.95 25.92 1.94
CA LEU A 47 -12.56 27.19 2.34
C LEU A 47 -11.64 28.38 1.99
N PRO A 48 -12.19 29.58 1.69
CA PRO A 48 -11.37 30.76 1.42
C PRO A 48 -10.34 31.02 2.52
N GLY A 49 -9.07 31.19 2.13
CA GLY A 49 -7.95 31.38 3.06
C GLY A 49 -7.28 30.09 3.53
N MET A 50 -7.79 28.91 3.16
CA MET A 50 -7.15 27.62 3.42
C MET A 50 -6.08 27.27 2.38
N ARG A 51 -5.42 26.12 2.57
CA ARG A 51 -4.28 25.67 1.75
C ARG A 51 -4.65 25.45 0.27
N TYR A 52 -5.87 25.04 0.01
CA TYR A 52 -6.33 24.60 -1.31
C TYR A 52 -7.53 25.42 -1.77
N ASN A 53 -7.76 25.45 -3.08
CA ASN A 53 -8.93 26.08 -3.69
C ASN A 53 -9.69 25.06 -4.54
N CYS A 54 -10.95 25.37 -4.86
CA CYS A 54 -11.73 24.59 -5.82
C CYS A 54 -11.45 25.03 -7.27
N PRO A 55 -10.90 24.14 -8.13
CA PRO A 55 -10.64 24.46 -9.54
C PRO A 55 -11.89 24.91 -10.31
N TRP A 56 -13.07 24.43 -9.92
CA TRP A 56 -14.36 24.78 -10.53
C TRP A 56 -14.93 26.14 -10.10
N LYS A 57 -14.10 26.98 -9.45
CA LYS A 57 -14.38 28.39 -9.12
C LYS A 57 -15.58 28.61 -8.19
N VAL A 58 -16.02 27.58 -7.48
CA VAL A 58 -17.03 27.69 -6.41
C VAL A 58 -16.41 27.12 -5.15
N ALA A 59 -16.13 28.00 -4.19
CA ALA A 59 -15.54 27.61 -2.92
C ALA A 59 -16.57 26.93 -2.01
N PRO A 60 -16.12 26.09 -1.06
CA PRO A 60 -16.93 25.71 0.09
C PRO A 60 -17.41 26.94 0.87
N VAL A 61 -18.50 26.76 1.61
CA VAL A 61 -18.98 27.71 2.61
C VAL A 61 -19.16 26.98 3.93
N VAL A 62 -18.95 27.67 5.05
CA VAL A 62 -19.21 27.11 6.38
C VAL A 62 -20.70 26.81 6.50
N ILE A 63 -21.02 25.65 7.08
CA ILE A 63 -22.39 25.21 7.32
C ILE A 63 -22.92 25.89 8.57
N ASP A 64 -24.04 26.57 8.42
CA ASP A 64 -24.77 27.27 9.47
C ASP A 64 -26.27 26.97 9.36
N ASP A 65 -27.06 27.50 10.29
CA ASP A 65 -28.50 27.23 10.36
C ASP A 65 -29.27 27.85 9.18
N GLU A 66 -28.71 28.86 8.51
CA GLU A 66 -29.33 29.53 7.36
C GLU A 66 -29.16 28.70 6.08
N ASN A 67 -28.01 28.04 5.90
CA ASN A 67 -27.68 27.33 4.67
C ASN A 67 -27.79 25.80 4.76
N VAL A 68 -27.81 25.21 5.96
CA VAL A 68 -27.72 23.75 6.15
C VAL A 68 -28.77 22.97 5.34
N ALA A 69 -29.98 23.49 5.21
CA ALA A 69 -31.05 22.85 4.45
C ALA A 69 -30.67 22.69 2.95
N ALA A 70 -30.33 23.80 2.30
CA ALA A 70 -29.97 23.81 0.89
C ALA A 70 -28.67 23.03 0.63
N ARG A 71 -27.70 23.10 1.56
CA ARG A 71 -26.43 22.37 1.47
C ARG A 71 -26.62 20.87 1.65
N ALA A 72 -27.48 20.46 2.57
CA ALA A 72 -27.81 19.05 2.78
C ALA A 72 -28.54 18.46 1.57
N GLU A 73 -29.51 19.17 0.98
CA GLU A 73 -30.18 18.73 -0.24
C GLU A 73 -29.20 18.55 -1.41
N MET A 74 -28.30 19.53 -1.60
CA MET A 74 -27.28 19.49 -2.64
C MET A 74 -26.31 18.31 -2.48
N LEU A 75 -25.83 18.06 -1.25
CA LEU A 75 -24.92 16.94 -0.98
C LEU A 75 -25.63 15.59 -1.13
N LEU A 76 -26.85 15.47 -0.61
CA LEU A 76 -27.62 14.24 -0.66
C LEU A 76 -28.02 13.87 -2.09
N ASP A 77 -28.27 14.86 -2.95
CA ASP A 77 -28.46 14.65 -4.38
C ASP A 77 -27.25 13.96 -5.03
N GLN A 78 -26.03 14.42 -4.72
CA GLN A 78 -24.80 13.78 -5.20
C GLN A 78 -24.64 12.34 -4.70
N TYR A 79 -24.91 12.11 -3.41
CA TYR A 79 -24.87 10.77 -2.82
C TYR A 79 -25.88 9.83 -3.45
N ARG A 80 -27.09 10.31 -3.74
CA ARG A 80 -28.14 9.52 -4.43
C ARG A 80 -27.80 9.24 -5.89
N LYS A 81 -27.16 10.18 -6.59
CA LYS A 81 -26.64 9.95 -7.95
C LYS A 81 -25.56 8.89 -7.94
N LYS A 82 -24.60 8.95 -7.01
CA LYS A 82 -23.59 7.90 -6.80
C LYS A 82 -24.25 6.56 -6.46
N SER A 83 -25.29 6.56 -5.63
CA SER A 83 -25.97 5.33 -5.23
C SER A 83 -26.59 4.56 -6.40
N GLN A 84 -26.99 5.24 -7.48
CA GLN A 84 -27.55 4.58 -8.67
C GLN A 84 -26.53 3.69 -9.40
N LEU A 85 -25.24 3.87 -9.15
CA LEU A 85 -24.17 3.08 -9.76
C LEU A 85 -23.93 1.74 -9.04
N TYR A 86 -24.59 1.52 -7.89
CA TYR A 86 -24.45 0.34 -7.05
C TYR A 86 -25.79 -0.36 -6.85
N ARG A 87 -25.75 -1.70 -6.71
CA ARG A 87 -26.95 -2.52 -6.48
C ARG A 87 -27.48 -2.44 -5.04
N GLN A 88 -26.75 -1.78 -4.15
CA GLN A 88 -27.07 -1.69 -2.72
C GLN A 88 -27.48 -0.26 -2.34
N ASN A 89 -28.47 -0.14 -1.46
CA ASN A 89 -28.84 1.13 -0.81
C ASN A 89 -27.88 1.51 0.34
N ILE A 90 -26.62 1.08 0.25
CA ILE A 90 -25.55 1.38 1.20
C ILE A 90 -24.40 1.90 0.35
N VAL A 91 -23.99 3.15 0.58
CA VAL A 91 -23.03 3.85 -0.28
C VAL A 91 -21.81 4.25 0.56
N LEU A 92 -20.62 3.94 0.04
CA LEU A 92 -19.36 4.38 0.61
C LEU A 92 -18.99 5.76 0.02
N ILE A 93 -18.73 6.73 0.90
CA ILE A 93 -18.24 8.07 0.52
C ILE A 93 -16.89 8.29 1.22
N PRO A 94 -15.76 8.04 0.53
CA PRO A 94 -14.45 8.41 1.06
C PRO A 94 -14.35 9.93 1.26
N LEU A 95 -13.81 10.34 2.40
CA LEU A 95 -13.61 11.76 2.72
C LEU A 95 -12.13 11.97 3.05
N GLY A 96 -11.31 12.16 2.03
CA GLY A 96 -9.87 12.27 2.17
C GLY A 96 -9.20 12.58 0.84
N ASP A 97 -7.88 12.71 0.89
CA ASP A 97 -6.98 13.04 -0.22
C ASP A 97 -5.54 12.83 0.30
N ASP A 98 -4.53 13.19 -0.49
CA ASP A 98 -3.12 13.07 -0.12
C ASP A 98 -2.76 13.85 1.14
N PHE A 99 -2.17 13.14 2.11
CA PHE A 99 -1.66 13.69 3.38
C PHE A 99 -2.65 14.65 4.10
N ARG A 100 -3.95 14.34 4.04
CA ARG A 100 -5.00 15.11 4.73
C ARG A 100 -5.03 14.76 6.22
N TYR A 101 -5.79 15.56 6.97
CA TYR A 101 -6.00 15.42 8.40
C TYR A 101 -4.71 15.63 9.22
N ASP A 102 -3.80 16.48 8.71
CA ASP A 102 -2.49 16.76 9.30
C ASP A 102 -2.52 17.90 10.34
N LYS A 103 -3.60 18.70 10.38
CA LYS A 103 -3.76 19.85 11.28
C LYS A 103 -5.09 19.82 12.03
N SER A 104 -5.08 20.28 13.29
CA SER A 104 -6.28 20.32 14.14
C SER A 104 -7.41 21.16 13.55
N ASN A 105 -7.09 22.32 12.97
CA ASN A 105 -8.10 23.19 12.36
C ASN A 105 -8.81 22.53 11.16
N GLU A 106 -8.10 21.69 10.41
CA GLU A 106 -8.68 20.92 9.33
C GLU A 106 -9.68 19.89 9.87
N TRP A 107 -9.30 19.15 10.92
CA TRP A 107 -10.18 18.21 11.60
C TRP A 107 -11.46 18.89 12.06
N ASP A 108 -11.36 20.04 12.72
CA ASP A 108 -12.52 20.79 13.22
C ASP A 108 -13.43 21.24 12.08
N LEU A 109 -12.86 21.82 11.02
CA LEU A 109 -13.63 22.28 9.87
C LEU A 109 -14.33 21.13 9.15
N GLN A 110 -13.65 20.00 8.91
CA GLN A 110 -14.29 18.85 8.27
C GLN A 110 -15.38 18.27 9.18
N TYR A 111 -15.05 17.96 10.43
CA TYR A 111 -15.96 17.29 11.35
C TYR A 111 -17.20 18.13 11.66
N GLN A 112 -17.04 19.39 12.05
CA GLN A 112 -18.16 20.22 12.50
C GLN A 112 -19.15 20.50 11.37
N ASN A 113 -18.66 20.80 10.16
CA ASN A 113 -19.53 21.06 9.01
C ASN A 113 -20.29 19.80 8.56
N TYR A 114 -19.62 18.65 8.46
CA TYR A 114 -20.29 17.39 8.16
C TYR A 114 -21.25 16.96 9.26
N LYS A 115 -20.92 17.20 10.54
CA LYS A 115 -21.82 16.89 11.66
C LYS A 115 -23.14 17.65 11.55
N LYS A 116 -23.10 18.96 11.24
CA LYS A 116 -24.33 19.75 11.01
C LYS A 116 -25.15 19.21 9.85
N LEU A 117 -24.50 18.86 8.73
CA LEU A 117 -25.18 18.26 7.58
C LEU A 117 -25.83 16.92 7.94
N PHE A 118 -25.13 16.04 8.66
CA PHE A 118 -25.65 14.73 9.06
C PHE A 118 -26.80 14.86 10.06
N ASP A 119 -26.68 15.74 11.04
CA ASP A 119 -27.74 16.00 12.02
C ASP A 119 -29.00 16.52 11.34
N TYR A 120 -28.85 17.44 10.39
CA TYR A 120 -29.97 17.93 9.58
C TYR A 120 -30.59 16.79 8.77
N MET A 121 -29.81 16.04 8.00
CA MET A 121 -30.33 14.93 7.18
C MET A 121 -31.07 13.86 8.01
N ASN A 122 -30.50 13.45 9.13
CA ASN A 122 -31.07 12.41 10.00
C ASN A 122 -32.32 12.89 10.76
N SER A 123 -32.41 14.19 11.08
CA SER A 123 -33.58 14.78 11.75
C SER A 123 -34.75 15.09 10.80
N HIS A 124 -34.58 14.94 9.49
CA HIS A 124 -35.60 15.23 8.48
C HIS A 124 -36.05 13.94 7.76
N PRO A 125 -37.07 13.21 8.27
CA PRO A 125 -37.52 11.93 7.72
C PRO A 125 -37.90 11.96 6.23
N LYS A 126 -38.31 13.13 5.71
CA LYS A 126 -38.61 13.34 4.28
C LYS A 126 -37.39 13.09 3.39
N MET A 127 -36.17 13.23 3.92
CA MET A 127 -34.92 12.98 3.21
C MET A 127 -34.58 11.49 3.08
N LYS A 128 -35.25 10.58 3.82
CA LYS A 128 -35.12 9.12 3.67
C LYS A 128 -33.66 8.63 3.58
N VAL A 129 -32.80 9.13 4.47
CA VAL A 129 -31.39 8.78 4.55
C VAL A 129 -31.01 8.50 5.99
N ASP A 130 -30.12 7.53 6.19
CA ASP A 130 -29.37 7.31 7.43
C ASP A 130 -27.90 7.56 7.10
N ILE A 131 -27.33 8.62 7.67
CA ILE A 131 -25.97 9.06 7.36
C ILE A 131 -25.13 9.22 8.62
N LYS A 132 -23.89 8.75 8.57
CA LYS A 132 -22.93 8.81 9.67
C LYS A 132 -21.50 8.73 9.15
N PHE A 133 -20.55 9.19 9.95
CA PHE A 133 -19.17 8.78 9.80
C PHE A 133 -19.05 7.27 10.06
N GLY A 134 -18.16 6.61 9.32
CA GLY A 134 -17.94 5.17 9.45
C GLY A 134 -16.59 4.77 8.88
N THR A 135 -16.23 3.53 9.15
CA THR A 135 -15.03 2.89 8.62
C THR A 135 -15.35 2.06 7.38
N LEU A 136 -14.32 1.62 6.65
CA LEU A 136 -14.49 0.67 5.55
C LEU A 136 -15.12 -0.65 6.03
N SER A 137 -14.76 -1.10 7.23
CA SER A 137 -15.35 -2.27 7.86
C SER A 137 -16.85 -2.07 8.13
N ASP A 138 -17.28 -0.89 8.57
CA ASP A 138 -18.71 -0.59 8.78
C ASP A 138 -19.51 -0.69 7.48
N TYR A 139 -18.94 -0.21 6.37
CA TYR A 139 -19.57 -0.29 5.05
C TYR A 139 -19.81 -1.75 4.62
N PHE A 140 -18.77 -2.59 4.64
CA PHE A 140 -18.90 -4.00 4.27
C PHE A 140 -19.79 -4.76 5.25
N ASN A 141 -19.65 -4.52 6.55
CA ASN A 141 -20.50 -5.14 7.57
C ASN A 141 -21.97 -4.77 7.43
N ALA A 142 -22.29 -3.53 7.01
CA ALA A 142 -23.66 -3.14 6.73
C ALA A 142 -24.25 -3.92 5.55
N ILE A 143 -23.45 -4.20 4.52
CA ILE A 143 -23.85 -5.05 3.39
C ILE A 143 -24.07 -6.49 3.84
N TYR A 144 -23.13 -7.08 4.58
CA TYR A 144 -23.26 -8.45 5.09
C TYR A 144 -24.49 -8.61 5.98
N LYS A 145 -24.69 -7.67 6.91
CA LYS A 145 -25.86 -7.66 7.80
C LYS A 145 -27.18 -7.52 7.04
N LYS A 146 -27.22 -6.65 6.03
CA LYS A 146 -28.42 -6.45 5.21
C LYS A 146 -28.84 -7.73 4.49
N HIS A 147 -27.88 -8.48 3.96
CA HIS A 147 -28.12 -9.73 3.22
C HIS A 147 -28.11 -10.99 4.07
N LYS A 148 -27.77 -10.88 5.36
CA LYS A 148 -27.63 -12.01 6.29
C LYS A 148 -26.62 -13.06 5.80
N ILE A 149 -25.49 -12.61 5.28
CA ILE A 149 -24.38 -13.44 4.77
C ILE A 149 -23.15 -13.31 5.66
N ALA A 150 -22.21 -14.25 5.57
CA ALA A 150 -20.98 -14.19 6.37
C ALA A 150 -20.02 -13.12 5.83
N PRO A 151 -19.14 -12.54 6.67
CA PRO A 151 -18.09 -11.65 6.19
C PRO A 151 -17.21 -12.34 5.15
N GLY A 152 -17.08 -11.73 3.97
CA GLY A 152 -16.34 -12.27 2.83
C GLY A 152 -17.23 -12.91 1.77
N ASP A 153 -18.45 -13.31 2.11
CA ASP A 153 -19.40 -13.85 1.13
C ASP A 153 -19.93 -12.73 0.22
N PRO A 154 -20.11 -13.00 -1.08
CA PRO A 154 -20.66 -12.02 -2.00
C PRO A 154 -22.17 -11.85 -1.78
N PRO A 155 -22.69 -10.61 -1.83
CA PRO A 155 -24.12 -10.40 -1.74
C PRO A 155 -24.86 -10.96 -2.97
N PRO A 156 -26.16 -11.26 -2.84
CA PRO A 156 -26.96 -11.79 -3.95
C PRO A 156 -27.00 -10.79 -5.11
N ASN A 157 -27.09 -11.31 -6.33
CA ASN A 157 -27.11 -10.53 -7.55
C ASN A 157 -25.88 -9.60 -7.70
N ILE A 158 -24.69 -10.02 -7.26
CA ILE A 158 -23.43 -9.38 -7.67
C ILE A 158 -22.85 -10.17 -8.85
N PRO A 159 -22.43 -9.52 -9.94
CA PRO A 159 -21.79 -10.20 -11.06
C PRO A 159 -20.41 -10.73 -10.65
N SER A 160 -20.07 -11.92 -11.16
CA SER A 160 -18.69 -12.42 -11.13
C SER A 160 -17.90 -11.78 -12.26
N LEU A 161 -16.63 -11.47 -11.99
CA LEU A 161 -15.67 -10.91 -12.93
C LEU A 161 -14.34 -11.67 -12.80
N SER A 162 -13.74 -12.03 -13.92
CA SER A 162 -12.37 -12.56 -13.99
C SER A 162 -11.52 -11.69 -14.91
N GLY A 163 -10.19 -11.74 -14.71
CA GLY A 163 -9.22 -10.90 -15.43
C GLY A 163 -8.49 -9.94 -14.49
N ASP A 164 -7.87 -8.93 -15.09
CA ASP A 164 -7.17 -7.85 -14.37
C ASP A 164 -7.70 -6.46 -14.79
N PHE A 165 -7.10 -5.41 -14.23
CA PHE A 165 -7.42 -4.02 -14.55
C PHE A 165 -6.22 -3.30 -15.19
N PHE A 166 -5.45 -4.00 -16.02
CA PHE A 166 -4.36 -3.41 -16.79
C PHE A 166 -4.70 -3.34 -18.29
N THR A 167 -4.22 -2.33 -19.03
CA THR A 167 -3.43 -1.16 -18.60
C THR A 167 -4.36 0.00 -18.24
N TYR A 168 -4.15 0.62 -17.08
CA TYR A 168 -4.93 1.78 -16.62
C TYR A 168 -4.70 3.02 -17.52
N ALA A 169 -5.78 3.75 -17.81
CA ALA A 169 -5.75 5.09 -18.37
C ALA A 169 -6.72 5.96 -17.57
N ASP A 170 -6.23 7.08 -17.04
CA ASP A 170 -7.04 7.99 -16.24
C ASP A 170 -7.91 8.89 -17.13
N ARG A 171 -7.41 9.23 -18.33
CA ARG A 171 -8.12 10.03 -19.33
C ARG A 171 -7.65 9.68 -20.74
N ASP A 172 -8.58 9.77 -21.68
CA ASP A 172 -8.32 9.70 -23.13
C ASP A 172 -7.37 8.54 -23.52
N ASP A 173 -6.22 8.86 -24.10
CA ASP A 173 -5.16 7.94 -24.54
C ASP A 173 -3.94 7.93 -23.60
N HIS A 174 -4.07 8.47 -22.38
CA HIS A 174 -3.00 8.51 -21.39
C HIS A 174 -2.87 7.19 -20.64
N TYR A 175 -2.35 6.16 -21.30
CA TYR A 175 -2.09 4.86 -20.68
C TYR A 175 -0.86 4.88 -19.76
N TRP A 176 -1.02 4.36 -18.56
CA TRP A 176 0.03 4.31 -17.55
C TRP A 176 0.90 3.05 -17.72
N SER A 177 1.32 2.74 -18.95
CA SER A 177 2.23 1.61 -19.21
C SER A 177 3.70 1.96 -19.01
N GLY A 178 4.06 3.26 -18.97
CA GLY A 178 5.46 3.69 -18.83
C GLY A 178 6.12 3.20 -17.55
N TYR A 179 5.40 3.20 -16.41
CA TYR A 179 5.95 2.78 -15.13
C TYR A 179 6.28 1.28 -15.06
N TYR A 180 5.81 0.48 -16.03
CA TYR A 180 6.23 -0.92 -16.19
C TYR A 180 7.73 -1.02 -16.46
N THR A 181 8.36 0.02 -17.03
CA THR A 181 9.80 0.03 -17.37
C THR A 181 10.60 1.09 -16.62
N SER A 182 10.01 2.21 -16.21
CA SER A 182 10.70 3.30 -15.52
C SER A 182 11.64 2.80 -14.42
N ARG A 183 12.90 3.27 -14.43
CA ARG A 183 13.93 2.89 -13.44
C ARG A 183 14.18 1.36 -13.38
N PRO A 184 14.65 0.75 -14.49
CA PRO A 184 14.75 -0.70 -14.61
C PRO A 184 15.82 -1.31 -13.71
N PHE A 185 16.91 -0.59 -13.39
CA PHE A 185 17.95 -1.08 -12.48
C PHE A 185 17.39 -1.37 -11.08
N GLN A 186 16.47 -0.52 -10.60
CA GLN A 186 15.83 -0.67 -9.30
C GLN A 186 14.81 -1.81 -9.31
N LYS A 187 14.09 -2.02 -10.42
CA LYS A 187 13.22 -3.19 -10.60
C LYS A 187 14.01 -4.51 -10.61
N VAL A 188 15.25 -4.52 -11.14
CA VAL A 188 16.15 -5.68 -11.04
C VAL A 188 16.64 -5.87 -9.60
N LEU A 189 17.08 -4.78 -8.95
CA LEU A 189 17.54 -4.80 -7.55
C LEU A 189 16.48 -5.38 -6.60
N ASP A 190 15.21 -5.10 -6.85
CA ASP A 190 14.09 -5.68 -6.11
C ASP A 190 14.07 -7.22 -6.17
N ARG A 191 14.15 -7.80 -7.37
CA ARG A 191 14.17 -9.25 -7.57
C ARG A 191 15.42 -9.90 -6.97
N GLU A 192 16.57 -9.25 -7.11
CA GLU A 192 17.82 -9.68 -6.47
C GLU A 192 17.65 -9.68 -4.94
N MET A 193 17.09 -8.62 -4.37
CA MET A 193 16.87 -8.50 -2.93
C MET A 193 15.86 -9.52 -2.42
N GLU A 194 14.77 -9.78 -3.15
CA GLU A 194 13.77 -10.80 -2.83
C GLU A 194 14.43 -12.18 -2.73
N HIS A 195 15.24 -12.54 -3.73
CA HIS A 195 15.98 -13.80 -3.76
C HIS A 195 16.96 -13.92 -2.59
N GLN A 196 17.75 -12.87 -2.33
CA GLN A 196 18.74 -12.87 -1.25
C GLN A 196 18.08 -12.96 0.13
N LEU A 197 16.98 -12.23 0.35
CA LEU A 197 16.23 -12.28 1.60
C LEU A 197 15.67 -13.69 1.84
N ARG A 198 15.01 -14.28 0.85
CA ARG A 198 14.47 -15.64 0.95
C ARG A 198 15.55 -16.67 1.29
N SER A 199 16.69 -16.60 0.60
CA SER A 199 17.83 -17.49 0.85
C SER A 199 18.38 -17.34 2.27
N ALA A 200 18.56 -16.09 2.72
CA ALA A 200 19.00 -15.77 4.07
C ALA A 200 18.04 -16.30 5.13
N GLU A 201 16.72 -16.13 4.97
CA GLU A 201 15.72 -16.62 5.91
C GLU A 201 15.75 -18.15 6.07
N ILE A 202 15.84 -18.88 4.95
CA ILE A 202 15.92 -20.35 4.97
C ILE A 202 17.17 -20.80 5.72
N LEU A 203 18.33 -20.23 5.41
CA LEU A 203 19.59 -20.58 6.06
C LEU A 203 19.59 -20.21 7.54
N PHE A 204 19.10 -19.02 7.87
CA PHE A 204 18.96 -18.58 9.26
C PHE A 204 18.04 -19.51 10.07
N PHE A 205 16.96 -19.99 9.46
CA PHE A 205 16.08 -20.97 10.11
C PHE A 205 16.82 -22.28 10.40
N LEU A 206 17.59 -22.81 9.45
CA LEU A 206 18.37 -24.04 9.65
C LEU A 206 19.39 -23.88 10.79
N VAL A 207 20.12 -22.77 10.82
CA VAL A 207 21.06 -22.44 11.90
C VAL A 207 20.33 -22.33 13.24
N SER A 208 19.24 -21.57 13.28
CA SER A 208 18.43 -21.38 14.49
C SER A 208 17.88 -22.71 15.03
N ARG A 209 17.44 -23.60 14.13
CA ARG A 209 16.94 -24.92 14.51
C ARG A 209 18.05 -25.80 15.09
N TYR A 210 19.23 -25.77 14.50
CA TYR A 210 20.40 -26.50 14.99
C TYR A 210 20.79 -26.03 16.40
N LEU A 211 20.92 -24.72 16.60
CA LEU A 211 21.31 -24.14 17.89
C LEU A 211 20.27 -24.35 18.99
N LYS A 212 18.99 -24.50 18.63
CA LYS A 212 17.94 -24.88 19.59
C LYS A 212 18.09 -26.31 20.12
N ILE A 213 18.75 -27.19 19.37
CA ILE A 213 18.99 -28.59 19.74
C ILE A 213 20.35 -28.75 20.44
N HIS A 214 21.32 -27.90 20.11
CA HIS A 214 22.71 -28.00 20.57
C HIS A 214 23.14 -26.76 21.35
N ASP A 215 23.28 -26.92 22.67
CA ASP A 215 23.73 -25.86 23.57
C ASP A 215 25.24 -25.58 23.48
N GLY A 216 25.65 -24.38 23.93
CA GLY A 216 27.06 -24.00 24.07
C GLY A 216 27.76 -23.53 22.79
N ILE A 217 27.04 -23.50 21.66
CA ILE A 217 27.56 -23.03 20.37
C ILE A 217 27.13 -21.58 20.14
N LYS A 218 28.08 -20.70 19.83
CA LYS A 218 27.83 -19.26 19.67
C LYS A 218 27.53 -18.93 18.22
N PHE A 219 26.42 -18.25 17.97
CA PHE A 219 26.09 -17.62 16.69
C PHE A 219 25.33 -16.32 16.98
N PRO A 220 25.56 -15.22 16.25
CA PRO A 220 24.96 -13.92 16.54
C PRO A 220 23.48 -13.85 16.08
N LEU A 221 22.63 -14.73 16.62
CA LEU A 221 21.23 -14.87 16.23
C LEU A 221 20.42 -13.57 16.38
N ILE A 222 20.65 -12.82 17.45
CA ILE A 222 19.92 -11.57 17.72
C ILE A 222 20.27 -10.51 16.68
N GLU A 223 21.57 -10.32 16.38
CA GLU A 223 22.05 -9.37 15.37
C GLU A 223 21.51 -9.71 13.97
N PHE A 224 21.55 -10.99 13.61
CA PHE A 224 21.05 -11.45 12.31
C PHE A 224 19.52 -11.41 12.21
N MET A 225 18.79 -11.67 13.30
CA MET A 225 17.35 -11.47 13.31
C MET A 225 16.97 -10.00 13.10
N GLN A 226 17.70 -9.06 13.72
CA GLN A 226 17.48 -7.63 13.49
C GLN A 226 17.76 -7.26 12.03
N SER A 227 18.83 -7.83 11.45
CA SER A 227 19.18 -7.63 10.04
C SER A 227 18.08 -8.15 9.11
N LEU A 228 17.51 -9.33 9.39
CA LEU A 228 16.37 -9.88 8.64
C LEU A 228 15.13 -8.99 8.73
N VAL A 229 14.78 -8.51 9.92
CA VAL A 229 13.64 -7.60 10.10
C VAL A 229 13.84 -6.31 9.31
N ASN A 230 15.05 -5.74 9.33
CA ASN A 230 15.38 -4.55 8.56
C ASN A 230 15.27 -4.81 7.05
N ALA A 231 15.78 -5.95 6.58
CA ALA A 231 15.68 -6.35 5.18
C ALA A 231 14.23 -6.51 4.71
N ARG A 232 13.39 -7.21 5.48
CA ARG A 232 11.94 -7.34 5.23
C ARG A 232 11.24 -5.99 5.14
N ARG A 233 11.54 -5.08 6.05
CA ARG A 233 10.94 -3.73 6.07
C ARG A 233 11.34 -2.91 4.85
N ASN A 234 12.61 -2.95 4.46
CA ASN A 234 13.11 -2.16 3.33
C ASN A 234 12.55 -2.67 1.99
N ILE A 235 12.50 -3.99 1.77
CA ILE A 235 11.88 -4.52 0.54
C ILE A 235 10.36 -4.27 0.52
N ALA A 236 9.68 -4.40 1.66
CA ALA A 236 8.25 -4.09 1.77
C ALA A 236 7.94 -2.61 1.51
N LEU A 237 8.78 -1.71 2.03
CA LEU A 237 8.68 -0.27 1.76
C LEU A 237 8.91 0.02 0.26
N PHE A 238 9.83 -0.69 -0.40
CA PHE A 238 10.05 -0.53 -1.83
C PHE A 238 8.88 -1.01 -2.69
N GLN A 239 8.02 -1.91 -2.19
CA GLN A 239 6.77 -2.30 -2.86
C GLN A 239 5.72 -1.18 -2.88
N HIS A 240 5.97 -0.05 -2.21
CA HIS A 240 5.16 1.16 -2.35
C HIS A 240 4.94 1.49 -3.84
N HIS A 241 3.75 1.99 -4.18
CA HIS A 241 3.35 2.26 -5.55
C HIS A 241 4.10 3.44 -6.20
N ASP A 242 4.97 4.14 -5.47
CA ASP A 242 6.00 5.04 -6.02
C ASP A 242 7.45 4.56 -5.83
N GLY A 243 7.64 3.39 -5.23
CA GLY A 243 8.93 2.72 -5.09
C GLY A 243 9.25 1.92 -6.34
N ILE A 244 8.83 0.65 -6.38
CA ILE A 244 9.09 -0.29 -7.48
C ILE A 244 8.61 0.20 -8.84
N THR A 245 7.58 1.04 -8.89
CA THR A 245 7.06 1.65 -10.13
C THR A 245 8.02 2.66 -10.75
N GLY A 246 8.92 3.24 -9.96
CA GLY A 246 9.91 4.22 -10.41
C GLY A 246 9.34 5.63 -10.63
N THR A 247 8.20 5.96 -10.03
CA THR A 247 7.50 7.26 -10.18
C THR A 247 7.89 8.30 -9.11
N SER A 248 8.72 7.93 -8.13
CA SER A 248 9.29 8.86 -7.16
C SER A 248 10.30 9.85 -7.76
N LYS A 249 10.48 10.99 -7.06
CA LYS A 249 11.59 11.94 -7.31
C LYS A 249 12.95 11.28 -7.08
N ASP A 250 13.99 11.77 -7.75
CA ASP A 250 15.33 11.16 -7.71
C ASP A 250 15.87 10.98 -6.29
N VAL A 251 15.76 11.99 -5.43
CA VAL A 251 16.23 11.90 -4.02
C VAL A 251 15.52 10.82 -3.20
N VAL A 252 14.26 10.52 -3.51
CA VAL A 252 13.50 9.46 -2.82
C VAL A 252 13.92 8.09 -3.36
N VAL A 253 14.22 8.01 -4.65
CA VAL A 253 14.76 6.81 -5.29
C VAL A 253 16.14 6.47 -4.73
N ASP A 254 17.00 7.46 -4.53
CA ASP A 254 18.31 7.28 -3.90
C ASP A 254 18.15 6.70 -2.47
N ASP A 255 17.20 7.20 -1.67
CA ASP A 255 16.90 6.65 -0.33
C ASP A 255 16.43 5.19 -0.38
N TYR A 256 15.51 4.84 -1.29
CA TYR A 256 15.09 3.44 -1.47
C TYR A 256 16.26 2.53 -1.79
N ILE A 257 17.13 2.99 -2.66
CA ILE A 257 18.29 2.25 -3.13
C ILE A 257 19.30 2.02 -2.01
N ASP A 258 19.65 3.06 -1.27
CA ASP A 258 20.64 2.96 -0.19
C ASP A 258 20.15 1.98 0.89
N ARG A 259 18.84 2.01 1.18
CA ARG A 259 18.17 1.04 2.06
C ARG A 259 18.27 -0.39 1.54
N LEU A 260 17.95 -0.61 0.26
CA LEU A 260 17.97 -1.94 -0.34
C LEU A 260 19.38 -2.51 -0.45
N LEU A 261 20.37 -1.72 -0.87
CA LEU A 261 21.76 -2.16 -0.96
C LEU A 261 22.33 -2.48 0.43
N THR A 262 22.05 -1.65 1.43
CA THR A 262 22.45 -1.92 2.82
C THR A 262 21.84 -3.22 3.32
N ALA A 263 20.54 -3.41 3.11
CA ALA A 263 19.85 -4.65 3.48
C ALA A 263 20.43 -5.86 2.74
N MET A 264 20.74 -5.73 1.44
CA MET A 264 21.30 -6.80 0.62
C MET A 264 22.67 -7.23 1.11
N MET A 265 23.54 -6.30 1.50
CA MET A 265 24.86 -6.62 2.07
C MET A 265 24.73 -7.40 3.37
N GLU A 266 23.80 -7.02 4.25
CA GLU A 266 23.55 -7.76 5.50
C GLU A 266 22.95 -9.16 5.22
N MET A 267 22.11 -9.32 4.19
CA MET A 267 21.60 -10.64 3.79
C MET A 267 22.68 -11.54 3.19
N LYS A 268 23.56 -10.99 2.35
CA LYS A 268 24.73 -11.70 1.82
C LYS A 268 25.66 -12.16 2.95
N ARG A 269 25.84 -11.31 3.96
CA ARG A 269 26.63 -11.63 5.14
C ARG A 269 26.00 -12.73 6.00
N LEU A 270 24.72 -12.61 6.31
CA LEU A 270 23.97 -13.63 7.04
C LEU A 270 24.02 -14.99 6.32
N THR A 271 23.84 -14.97 5.00
CA THR A 271 23.94 -16.17 4.15
C THR A 271 25.32 -16.79 4.27
N THR A 272 26.38 -15.98 4.16
CA THR A 272 27.77 -16.44 4.25
C THR A 272 28.10 -17.05 5.61
N GLU A 273 27.74 -16.38 6.71
CA GLU A 273 27.97 -16.90 8.06
C GLU A 273 27.14 -18.15 8.33
N SER A 274 25.91 -18.21 7.82
CA SER A 274 25.06 -19.39 7.97
C SER A 274 25.61 -20.58 7.19
N ILE A 275 26.08 -20.39 5.96
CA ILE A 275 26.71 -21.45 5.16
C ILE A 275 27.99 -21.92 5.85
N THR A 276 28.85 -20.99 6.29
CA THR A 276 30.07 -21.30 7.04
C THR A 276 29.74 -22.17 8.24
N PHE A 277 28.82 -21.70 9.08
CA PHE A 277 28.36 -22.43 10.24
C PHE A 277 27.86 -23.83 9.85
N LEU A 278 26.99 -23.95 8.85
CA LEU A 278 26.38 -25.21 8.42
C LEU A 278 27.36 -26.18 7.76
N MET A 279 28.43 -25.71 7.12
CA MET A 279 29.44 -26.55 6.48
C MET A 279 30.58 -26.98 7.41
N MET A 280 30.86 -26.24 8.49
CA MET A 280 31.92 -26.62 9.43
C MET A 280 31.64 -27.98 10.09
N LYS A 281 32.61 -28.91 10.05
CA LYS A 281 32.48 -30.22 10.72
C LYS A 281 32.35 -30.06 12.24
N GLU A 282 33.16 -29.19 12.82
CA GLU A 282 33.16 -28.89 14.25
C GLU A 282 32.55 -27.51 14.51
N LYS A 283 31.25 -27.49 14.85
CA LYS A 283 30.50 -26.25 15.08
C LYS A 283 31.01 -25.45 16.28
N SER A 284 31.63 -26.10 17.27
CA SER A 284 32.21 -25.45 18.45
C SER A 284 33.40 -24.54 18.11
N LYS A 285 34.05 -24.76 16.96
CA LYS A 285 35.13 -23.90 16.46
C LYS A 285 34.63 -22.69 15.68
N TYR A 286 33.34 -22.59 15.41
CA TYR A 286 32.79 -21.43 14.73
C TYR A 286 33.00 -20.18 15.59
N SER A 287 33.53 -19.13 14.98
CA SER A 287 33.69 -17.82 15.59
C SER A 287 33.24 -16.76 14.60
N TYR A 288 32.35 -15.90 15.03
CA TYR A 288 31.86 -14.80 14.22
C TYR A 288 32.83 -13.61 14.29
N SER A 289 33.21 -13.08 13.13
CA SER A 289 33.97 -11.83 13.02
C SER A 289 33.40 -10.95 11.89
N LYS A 290 33.17 -9.67 12.19
CA LYS A 290 32.73 -8.69 11.17
C LYS A 290 33.84 -8.25 10.24
N GLU A 291 35.08 -8.29 10.71
CA GLU A 291 36.25 -7.78 9.98
C GLU A 291 36.89 -8.85 9.09
N LYS A 292 36.66 -10.14 9.39
CA LYS A 292 37.29 -11.27 8.69
C LYS A 292 36.26 -12.37 8.38
N PRO A 293 35.37 -12.16 7.39
CA PRO A 293 34.45 -13.20 6.96
C PRO A 293 35.22 -14.37 6.33
N MET A 294 34.72 -15.60 6.50
CA MET A 294 35.38 -16.81 5.99
C MET A 294 35.23 -16.97 4.47
N PHE A 295 34.09 -16.57 3.91
CA PHE A 295 33.89 -16.50 2.46
C PHE A 295 33.62 -15.06 2.03
N ASN A 296 34.00 -14.76 0.79
CA ASN A 296 33.65 -13.51 0.13
C ASN A 296 32.53 -13.78 -0.88
N VAL A 297 31.73 -12.75 -1.13
CA VAL A 297 30.74 -12.76 -2.20
C VAL A 297 31.45 -12.70 -3.55
N ASP A 298 30.93 -13.44 -4.52
CA ASP A 298 31.44 -13.51 -5.90
C ASP A 298 31.17 -12.23 -6.69
N GLU A 299 30.26 -11.39 -6.19
CA GLU A 299 29.81 -10.18 -6.86
C GLU A 299 29.73 -8.97 -5.92
N LYS A 300 30.31 -7.85 -6.37
CA LYS A 300 30.29 -6.55 -5.69
C LYS A 300 29.64 -5.50 -6.60
N ARG A 301 28.77 -4.67 -6.04
CA ARG A 301 28.15 -3.53 -6.74
C ARG A 301 28.51 -2.26 -5.98
N GLU A 302 29.30 -1.38 -6.60
CA GLU A 302 29.74 -0.14 -5.94
C GLU A 302 28.66 0.93 -5.95
N LYS A 303 27.88 1.00 -7.03
CA LYS A 303 26.81 1.98 -7.21
C LYS A 303 25.52 1.31 -7.65
N HIS A 304 24.40 1.87 -7.26
CA HIS A 304 23.09 1.32 -7.58
C HIS A 304 22.75 1.27 -9.08
N PHE A 305 23.36 2.16 -9.86
CA PHE A 305 23.23 2.23 -11.32
C PHE A 305 24.37 1.50 -12.04
N SER A 306 25.30 0.89 -11.31
CA SER A 306 26.41 0.13 -11.90
C SER A 306 26.03 -1.32 -12.11
N ILE A 307 26.53 -1.90 -13.20
CA ILE A 307 26.54 -3.35 -13.38
C ILE A 307 27.41 -3.95 -12.29
N PRO A 308 26.99 -5.06 -11.66
CA PRO A 308 27.84 -5.71 -10.68
C PRO A 308 29.16 -6.21 -11.28
N GLU A 309 30.22 -6.07 -10.50
CA GLU A 309 31.54 -6.58 -10.82
C GLU A 309 31.75 -7.94 -10.17
N ARG A 310 32.24 -8.90 -10.95
CA ARG A 310 32.54 -10.25 -10.47
C ARG A 310 33.98 -10.36 -10.00
N SER A 311 34.17 -11.06 -8.89
CA SER A 311 35.49 -11.42 -8.38
C SER A 311 36.17 -12.42 -9.32
N VAL A 312 37.31 -12.04 -9.90
CA VAL A 312 38.12 -12.91 -10.76
C VAL A 312 39.04 -13.76 -9.90
N LEU A 313 38.80 -15.08 -9.87
CA LEU A 313 39.68 -16.04 -9.21
C LEU A 313 40.82 -16.42 -10.16
N LYS A 314 42.06 -16.15 -9.74
CA LYS A 314 43.25 -16.65 -10.45
C LYS A 314 43.58 -18.05 -9.92
N ILE A 315 43.28 -19.07 -10.71
CA ILE A 315 43.62 -20.46 -10.38
C ILE A 315 45.09 -20.69 -10.74
N SER A 316 45.86 -21.27 -9.82
CA SER A 316 47.26 -21.67 -10.03
C SER A 316 47.44 -23.12 -9.61
N ASP A 317 48.35 -23.83 -10.26
CA ASP A 317 48.66 -25.23 -9.95
C ASP A 317 49.37 -25.42 -8.59
N THR A 318 49.78 -24.31 -7.97
CA THR A 318 50.30 -24.24 -6.61
C THR A 318 49.19 -23.87 -5.61
N PRO A 319 48.97 -24.62 -4.52
CA PRO A 319 48.06 -24.23 -3.46
C PRO A 319 48.53 -22.91 -2.81
N GLN A 320 47.62 -21.95 -2.64
CA GLN A 320 47.84 -20.73 -1.84
C GLN A 320 47.47 -20.94 -0.38
#